data_AF-A0A0L8HYV8-F1
#
_entry.id   AF-A0A0L8HYV8-F1
#
_cell.length_a   1.000
_cell.length_b   1.000
_cell.length_c   1.000
_cell.angle_alpha   90.00
_cell.angle_beta   90.00
_cell.angle_gamma   90.00
#
_symmetry.space_group_name_H-M   'P 1'
#
loop_
_entity.id
_entity.type
_entity.pdbx_description
1 polymer ?
#
loop_
_entity_poly.entity_id
_entity_poly.type
_entity_poly.pdbx_seq_one_letter_code
_entity_poly.pdbx_strand_id
1 'polypeptide(L)'
;MASAAVGGVGVVLSARANLLVMKIIPFSPQVLRVTFNGNPRLTVISAYSPTEGNNDASVGDFLEEVCRTVNTIPAHNILLVLGDLSAHLSKEHQLCKLKSVHS
;
A
#
# COMPACT_ATOMS: atom_id res chain seq x y z
N MET A 1 31.57 -4.42 -2.95
CA MET A 1 30.68 -3.67 -2.03
C MET A 1 29.25 -4.04 -2.37
N ALA A 2 28.66 -5.03 -1.70
CA ALA A 2 27.25 -5.34 -1.86
C ALA A 2 26.46 -4.32 -1.04
N SER A 3 25.85 -3.33 -1.70
CA SER A 3 24.89 -2.44 -1.07
C SER A 3 23.66 -3.28 -0.76
N ALA A 4 23.36 -3.49 0.54
CA ALA A 4 22.04 -3.98 0.93
C ALA A 4 21.02 -3.00 0.37
N ALA A 5 20.07 -3.47 -0.44
CA ALA A 5 19.02 -2.62 -0.98
C ALA A 5 18.30 -1.94 0.19
N VAL A 6 18.41 -0.62 0.29
CA VAL A 6 17.70 0.17 1.29
C VAL A 6 16.25 0.23 0.86
N GLY A 7 15.38 -0.52 1.56
CA GLY A 7 13.96 -0.59 1.28
C GLY A 7 13.55 -1.71 0.32
N GLY A 8 12.37 -2.27 0.59
CA GLY A 8 11.72 -3.29 -0.23
C GLY A 8 10.49 -3.83 0.48
N VAL A 9 9.37 -3.85 -0.24
CA VAL A 9 8.11 -4.46 0.22
C VAL A 9 7.83 -5.75 -0.55
N GLY A 10 7.13 -6.67 0.09
CA GLY A 10 6.80 -7.97 -0.48
C GLY A 10 5.61 -8.61 0.20
N VAL A 11 4.96 -9.52 -0.51
CA VAL A 11 3.91 -10.37 0.06
C VAL A 11 4.29 -11.83 -0.13
N VAL A 12 4.16 -12.61 0.94
CA VAL A 12 4.29 -14.06 0.89
C VAL A 12 2.91 -14.65 0.71
N LEU A 13 2.74 -15.46 -0.33
CA LEU A 13 1.46 -16.05 -0.70
C LEU A 13 1.52 -17.56 -0.53
N SER A 14 0.42 -18.16 -0.07
CA SER A 14 0.24 -19.60 -0.21
C SER A 14 0.12 -19.98 -1.69
N ALA A 15 0.41 -21.23 -2.03
CA ALA A 15 0.27 -21.71 -3.41
C ALA A 15 -1.16 -21.47 -3.96
N ARG A 16 -2.18 -21.60 -3.12
CA ARG A 16 -3.59 -21.32 -3.50
C ARG A 16 -3.83 -19.84 -3.79
N ALA A 17 -3.32 -18.95 -2.95
CA ALA A 17 -3.46 -17.51 -3.17
C ALA A 17 -2.70 -17.04 -4.42
N ASN A 18 -1.54 -17.64 -4.70
CA ASN A 18 -0.74 -17.32 -5.87
C ASN A 18 -1.49 -17.60 -7.19
N LEU A 19 -2.30 -18.66 -7.27
CA LEU A 19 -3.13 -18.96 -8.44
C LEU A 19 -4.21 -17.91 -8.72
N LEU A 20 -4.58 -17.11 -7.71
CA LEU A 20 -5.57 -16.06 -7.84
C LEU A 20 -4.95 -14.70 -8.19
N VAL A 21 -3.62 -14.57 -8.21
CA VAL A 21 -2.97 -13.29 -8.52
C VAL A 21 -3.29 -12.88 -9.96
N MET A 22 -3.93 -11.72 -10.11
CA MET A 22 -4.22 -11.12 -11.41
C MET A 22 -3.15 -10.12 -11.82
N LYS A 23 -2.66 -9.33 -10.85
CA LYS A 23 -1.71 -8.26 -11.12
C LYS A 23 -0.86 -7.95 -9.90
N ILE A 24 0.43 -7.79 -10.11
CA ILE A 24 1.39 -7.27 -9.14
C ILE A 24 1.95 -5.98 -9.75
N ILE A 25 1.86 -4.86 -9.02
CA ILE A 25 2.40 -3.56 -9.46
C ILE A 25 3.23 -2.99 -8.32
N PRO A 26 4.57 -2.90 -8.48
CA PRO A 26 5.36 -2.03 -7.62
C PRO A 26 5.04 -0.58 -8.00
N PHE A 27 4.43 0.17 -7.07
CA PHE A 27 4.18 1.60 -7.23
C PHE A 27 5.45 2.40 -6.91
N SER A 28 6.20 1.95 -5.92
CA SER A 28 7.52 2.48 -5.53
C SER A 28 8.31 1.39 -4.80
N PRO A 29 9.57 1.63 -4.38
CA PRO A 29 10.30 0.71 -3.51
C PRO A 29 9.59 0.38 -2.19
N GLN A 30 8.66 1.24 -1.75
CA GLN A 30 7.97 1.18 -0.47
C GLN A 30 6.49 0.79 -0.59
N VAL A 31 5.92 0.76 -1.79
CA VAL A 31 4.50 0.47 -2.02
C VAL A 31 4.33 -0.59 -3.11
N LEU A 32 3.75 -1.72 -2.75
CA LEU A 32 3.45 -2.85 -3.63
C LEU A 32 1.95 -3.12 -3.63
N ARG A 33 1.36 -3.15 -4.82
CA ARG A 33 -0.04 -3.55 -5.00
C ARG A 33 -0.12 -4.97 -5.57
N VAL A 34 -0.97 -5.79 -4.98
CA VAL A 34 -1.37 -7.10 -5.51
C VAL A 34 -2.88 -7.18 -5.61
N THR A 35 -3.40 -7.50 -6.80
CA THR A 35 -4.83 -7.73 -7.04
C THR A 35 -5.06 -9.22 -7.27
N PHE A 36 -6.03 -9.79 -6.56
CA PHE A 36 -6.45 -11.18 -6.64
C PHE A 36 -7.83 -11.29 -7.29
N ASN A 37 -8.03 -12.38 -8.02
CA ASN A 37 -9.30 -12.75 -8.60
C ASN A 37 -10.25 -13.23 -7.50
N GLY A 38 -11.52 -12.85 -7.63
CA GLY A 38 -12.57 -13.11 -6.65
C GLY A 38 -13.81 -12.29 -6.98
N ASN A 39 -14.90 -12.53 -6.25
CA ASN A 39 -16.12 -11.75 -6.35
C ASN A 39 -16.62 -11.37 -4.94
N PRO A 40 -16.42 -10.11 -4.49
CA PRO A 40 -15.66 -9.04 -5.15
C PRO A 40 -14.15 -9.34 -5.22
N ARG A 41 -13.43 -8.64 -6.09
CA ARG A 41 -11.95 -8.78 -6.18
C ARG A 41 -11.29 -8.24 -4.94
N LEU A 42 -10.17 -8.86 -4.53
CA LEU A 42 -9.34 -8.39 -3.43
C LEU A 42 -8.14 -7.62 -3.98
N THR A 43 -7.85 -6.45 -3.43
CA THR A 43 -6.61 -5.70 -3.67
C THR A 43 -5.91 -5.46 -2.36
N VAL A 44 -4.66 -5.93 -2.27
CA VAL A 44 -3.77 -5.72 -1.13
C VAL A 44 -2.70 -4.70 -1.53
N ILE A 45 -2.49 -3.70 -0.69
CA ILE A 45 -1.36 -2.77 -0.77
C ILE A 45 -0.45 -3.11 0.42
N SER A 46 0.77 -3.55 0.15
CA SER A 46 1.84 -3.67 1.13
C SER A 46 2.67 -2.39 1.09
N ALA A 47 2.72 -1.68 2.20
CA ALA A 47 3.40 -0.40 2.32
C ALA A 47 4.36 -0.38 3.53
N TYR A 48 5.50 0.28 3.39
CA TYR A 48 6.48 0.46 4.46
C TYR A 48 6.96 1.91 4.50
N SER A 49 6.73 2.57 5.63
CA SER A 49 7.16 3.95 5.88
C SER A 49 8.68 4.05 5.86
N PRO A 50 9.27 5.13 5.30
CA PRO A 50 10.70 5.37 5.41
C PRO A 50 11.17 5.37 6.88
N THR A 51 12.35 4.81 7.17
CA THR A 51 12.88 4.72 8.54
C THR A 51 13.22 6.09 9.14
N GLU A 52 13.01 6.22 10.46
CA GLU A 52 13.36 7.35 11.33
C GLU A 52 14.79 7.85 11.06
N GLY A 53 14.89 9.11 10.63
CA GLY A 53 16.11 9.74 10.11
C GLY A 53 15.87 10.52 8.82
N ASN A 54 14.76 10.23 8.13
CA ASN A 54 14.28 11.02 7.00
C ASN A 54 13.34 12.14 7.50
N ASN A 55 13.46 13.34 6.91
CA ASN A 55 12.68 14.53 7.25
C ASN A 55 11.16 14.28 7.14
N ASP A 56 10.33 15.00 7.90
CA ASP A 56 8.85 14.92 7.89
C ASP A 56 8.25 14.99 6.47
N ALA A 57 8.90 15.71 5.55
CA ALA A 57 8.53 15.78 4.14
C ALA A 57 8.46 14.38 3.48
N SER A 58 9.39 13.48 3.82
CA SER A 58 9.44 12.12 3.26
C SER A 58 8.28 11.23 3.73
N VAL A 59 7.78 11.46 4.95
CA VAL A 59 6.61 10.76 5.50
C VAL A 59 5.35 11.26 4.81
N GLY A 60 5.25 12.58 4.60
CA GLY A 60 4.15 13.19 3.83
C GLY A 60 4.06 12.64 2.41
N ASP A 61 5.19 12.61 1.69
CA ASP A 61 5.27 12.07 0.33
C ASP A 61 4.89 10.59 0.27
N PHE A 62 5.35 9.78 1.24
CA PHE A 62 4.98 8.38 1.37
C PHE A 62 3.46 8.20 1.55
N LEU A 63 2.86 8.95 2.48
CA LEU A 63 1.42 8.88 2.72
C LEU A 63 0.62 9.34 1.50
N GLU A 64 1.07 10.38 0.79
CA GLU A 64 0.45 10.81 -0.46
C GLU A 64 0.52 9.70 -1.53
N GLU A 65 1.64 9.00 -1.63
CA GLU A 65 1.79 7.89 -2.57
C GLU A 65 0.86 6.72 -2.26
N VAL A 66 0.71 6.36 -0.99
CA VAL A 66 -0.28 5.37 -0.55
C VAL A 66 -1.69 5.83 -0.95
N CYS A 67 -2.04 7.11 -0.73
CA CYS A 67 -3.33 7.67 -1.12
C CYS A 67 -3.56 7.62 -2.64
N ARG A 68 -2.56 8.01 -3.44
CA ARG A 68 -2.60 7.92 -4.91
C ARG A 68 -2.82 6.48 -5.36
N THR A 69 -2.15 5.52 -4.71
CA THR A 69 -2.31 4.08 -4.99
C THR A 69 -3.74 3.62 -4.68
N VAL A 70 -4.30 3.98 -3.52
CA VAL A 70 -5.68 3.68 -3.12
C VAL A 70 -6.69 4.23 -4.11
N ASN A 71 -6.49 5.47 -4.59
CA ASN A 71 -7.40 6.12 -5.54
C ASN A 71 -7.42 5.46 -6.93
N THR A 72 -6.43 4.63 -7.26
CA THR A 72 -6.40 3.85 -8.51
C THR A 72 -7.20 2.55 -8.44
N ILE A 73 -7.75 2.21 -7.27
CA ILE A 73 -8.45 0.94 -7.04
C ILE A 73 -9.95 1.10 -7.34
N PRO A 74 -10.55 0.20 -8.14
CA PRO A 74 -11.99 0.20 -8.33
C PRO A 74 -12.75 0.11 -7.00
N ALA A 75 -13.78 0.95 -6.83
CA ALA A 75 -14.53 1.06 -5.58
C ALA A 75 -15.27 -0.23 -5.16
N HIS A 76 -15.52 -1.15 -6.10
CA HIS A 76 -16.16 -2.44 -5.82
C HIS A 76 -15.18 -3.54 -5.39
N ASN A 77 -13.87 -3.24 -5.35
CA ASN A 77 -12.90 -4.18 -4.80
C ASN A 77 -12.91 -4.10 -3.27
N ILE A 78 -12.68 -5.24 -2.62
CA ILE A 78 -12.21 -5.24 -1.23
C ILE A 78 -10.77 -4.74 -1.25
N LEU A 79 -10.48 -3.67 -0.49
CA LEU A 79 -9.16 -3.08 -0.39
C LEU A 79 -8.59 -3.31 1.01
N LEU A 80 -7.35 -3.79 1.05
CA LEU A 80 -6.59 -3.96 2.29
C LEU A 80 -5.25 -3.23 2.16
N VAL A 81 -4.97 -2.30 3.07
CA VAL A 81 -3.68 -1.59 3.16
C VAL A 81 -2.97 -2.12 4.40
N LEU A 82 -1.81 -2.74 4.22
CA LEU A 82 -1.06 -3.45 5.24
C LEU A 82 0.40 -3.01 5.27
N GLY A 83 1.04 -3.22 6.42
CA GLY A 83 2.46 -3.02 6.63
C GLY A 83 2.72 -2.03 7.75
N ASP A 84 3.89 -1.41 7.71
CA ASP A 84 4.30 -0.44 8.72
C ASP A 84 4.10 0.96 8.14
N LEU A 85 3.05 1.65 8.57
CA LEU A 85 2.77 3.01 8.11
C LEU A 85 3.44 4.07 8.97
N SER A 86 3.99 3.72 10.15
CA SER A 86 4.68 4.57 11.16
C SER A 86 4.33 6.07 11.16
N ALA A 87 3.05 6.41 10.96
CA ALA A 87 2.60 7.79 10.87
C ALA A 87 2.22 8.28 12.27
N HIS A 88 2.86 9.35 12.73
CA HIS A 88 2.29 10.13 13.82
C HIS A 88 0.98 10.74 13.33
N LEU A 89 -0.16 10.15 13.73
CA LEU A 89 -1.48 10.68 13.42
C LEU A 89 -1.75 11.95 14.25
N SER A 90 -1.09 13.05 13.89
CA SER A 90 -1.49 14.38 14.33
C SER A 90 -2.85 14.70 13.71
N LYS A 91 -3.74 15.33 14.48
CA LYS A 91 -5.20 15.45 14.26
C LYS A 91 -5.67 16.09 12.92
N GLU A 92 -4.76 16.40 11.99
CA GLU A 92 -5.04 17.24 10.82
C GLU A 92 -4.76 16.55 9.46
N HIS A 93 -4.15 15.37 9.41
CA HIS A 93 -3.85 14.71 8.14
C HIS A 93 -5.00 13.81 7.64
N GLN A 94 -6.06 14.44 7.14
CA GLN A 94 -7.09 13.79 6.31
C GLN A 94 -6.58 13.62 4.87
N LEU A 95 -5.49 12.85 4.68
CA LEU A 95 -4.84 12.72 3.36
C LEU A 95 -5.61 11.83 2.38
N CYS A 96 -6.36 10.83 2.87
CA CYS A 96 -7.23 10.01 2.05
C CYS A 96 -8.68 10.23 2.45
N LYS A 97 -9.46 10.94 1.62
CA LYS A 97 -10.92 10.80 1.64
C LYS A 97 -11.27 9.42 1.12
N LEU A 98 -11.15 8.40 1.97
CA LEU A 98 -11.75 7.09 1.73
C LEU A 98 -13.23 7.36 1.50
N LYS A 99 -13.72 7.07 0.28
CA LYS A 99 -15.13 7.20 -0.03
C LYS A 99 -15.87 6.20 0.85
N SER A 100 -16.45 6.69 1.94
CA SER A 100 -17.37 5.91 2.76
C SER A 100 -18.52 5.48 1.85
N VAL A 101 -18.58 4.18 1.55
CA VAL A 101 -19.71 3.56 0.88
C VAL A 101 -20.88 3.67 1.86
N HIS A 102 -21.71 4.68 1.69
CA HIS A 102 -23.06 4.66 2.26
C HIS A 102 -23.87 3.70 1.39
N SER A 103 -24.20 2.56 1.98
CA SER A 103 -25.25 1.66 1.50
C SER A 103 -26.62 2.30 1.65
#